data_AF-A0A9E0HZ14-F1
#
_entry.id   AF-A0A9E0HZ14-F1
#
_cell.length_a   1.000
_cell.length_b   1.000
_cell.length_c   1.000
_cell.angle_alpha   90.00
_cell.angle_beta   90.00
_cell.angle_gamma   90.00
#
_symmetry.space_group_name_H-M   'P 1'
#
loop_
_entity.id
_entity.type
_entity.pdbx_description
1 polymer ?
#
loop_
_entity_poly.entity_id
_entity_poly.type
_entity_poly.pdbx_seq_one_letter_code
_entity_poly.pdbx_strand_id
1 'polypeptide(L)'
;MKRALSLAVLCLSLSACATMVDGSSQPVKFEAVGATDVTCEATSGGNEMKYFIRVPQTVWIKKSAKTLHLDCMAPGNREKSFDVEPHGNPTTALNILNGSLGLLYDVETGAKNLYPEVVTVDFSDTVATPSLLPSYYNTDALNPQDAPVEDMRPFTAQQPGDAALAARHKAAEEEFDRQAALDAQQEAEREARKAAVEGGFYGDKTKTKSEGEKTPKVSADVTIDPEAKPVAESEKTSSAMPTSVLSVKKLEEGEGKPSSSVGTPNLSVPSARPLPQPVFPATTSF
;
A
#
# COMPACT_ATOMS: atom_id res chain seq x y z
N MET A 1 -11.85 68.81 1.94
CA MET A 1 -11.86 68.06 3.22
C MET A 1 -12.87 66.90 3.23
N LYS A 2 -14.15 67.07 2.84
CA LYS A 2 -15.16 65.98 2.85
C LYS A 2 -14.80 64.73 2.01
N ARG A 3 -14.10 64.90 0.87
CA ARG A 3 -13.65 63.77 0.02
C ARG A 3 -12.50 62.94 0.60
N ALA A 4 -11.67 63.54 1.46
CA ALA A 4 -10.59 62.80 2.15
C ALA A 4 -11.15 61.95 3.30
N LEU A 5 -12.20 62.44 3.98
CA LEU A 5 -12.88 61.70 5.03
C LEU A 5 -13.61 60.46 4.49
N SER A 6 -14.27 60.53 3.33
CA SER A 6 -14.94 59.36 2.74
C SER A 6 -13.95 58.30 2.26
N LEU A 7 -12.77 58.70 1.76
CA LEU A 7 -11.74 57.76 1.34
C LEU A 7 -11.12 57.04 2.54
N ALA A 8 -10.88 57.75 3.65
CA ALA A 8 -10.35 57.15 4.89
C ALA A 8 -11.31 56.11 5.49
N VAL A 9 -12.62 56.43 5.53
CA VAL A 9 -13.64 55.49 6.05
C VAL A 9 -13.76 54.24 5.16
N LEU A 10 -13.63 54.37 3.84
CA LEU A 10 -13.67 53.22 2.92
C LEU A 10 -12.41 52.34 3.06
N CYS A 11 -11.23 52.93 3.26
CA CYS A 11 -10.00 52.16 3.51
C CYS A 11 -10.04 51.39 4.84
N LEU A 12 -10.66 51.97 5.88
CA LEU A 12 -10.88 51.31 7.17
C LEU A 12 -11.89 50.15 7.09
N SER A 13 -12.87 50.20 6.17
CA SER A 13 -13.81 49.10 5.98
C SER A 13 -13.22 47.91 5.23
N LEU A 14 -12.21 48.12 4.37
CA LEU A 14 -11.56 47.02 3.63
C LEU A 14 -10.58 46.20 4.50
N SER A 15 -10.00 46.79 5.55
CA SER A 15 -9.13 46.04 6.48
C SER A 15 -9.88 45.08 7.40
N ALA A 16 -11.22 45.16 7.49
CA ALA A 16 -12.03 44.32 8.38
C ALA A 16 -12.33 42.92 7.82
N CYS A 17 -12.07 42.65 6.54
CA CYS A 17 -12.33 41.33 5.93
C CYS A 17 -11.17 40.33 6.08
N ALA A 18 -9.99 40.77 6.55
CA ALA A 18 -8.82 39.89 6.65
C ALA A 18 -8.95 38.83 7.76
N THR A 19 -9.74 39.10 8.81
CA THR A 19 -9.91 38.20 9.96
C THR A 19 -10.96 37.11 9.76
N MET A 20 -11.69 37.09 8.63
CA MET A 20 -12.65 36.03 8.30
C MET A 20 -12.05 34.86 7.51
N VAL A 21 -10.77 34.93 7.14
CA VAL A 21 -10.11 33.91 6.29
C VAL A 21 -9.58 32.73 7.11
N ASP A 22 -9.53 32.86 8.44
CA ASP A 22 -9.17 31.75 9.32
C ASP A 22 -10.33 30.75 9.35
N GLY A 23 -10.29 29.79 8.42
CA GLY A 23 -11.33 28.78 8.24
C GLY A 23 -11.64 28.01 9.52
N SER A 24 -12.82 27.39 9.56
CA SER A 24 -13.22 26.48 10.64
C SER A 24 -12.42 25.18 10.66
N SER A 25 -11.58 24.95 9.65
CA SER A 25 -10.63 23.86 9.57
C SER A 25 -9.19 24.36 9.65
N GLN A 26 -8.30 23.53 10.20
CA GLN A 26 -6.87 23.77 10.23
C GLN A 26 -6.11 22.55 9.73
N PRO A 27 -4.95 22.73 9.07
CA PRO A 27 -4.07 21.62 8.73
C PRO A 27 -3.37 21.12 9.99
N VAL A 28 -3.39 19.81 10.23
CA VAL A 28 -2.65 19.14 11.31
C VAL A 28 -1.77 18.07 10.71
N LYS A 29 -0.47 18.13 10.99
CA LYS A 29 0.53 17.16 10.55
C LYS A 29 0.67 16.05 11.59
N PHE A 30 0.51 14.82 11.15
CA PHE A 30 0.69 13.64 11.99
C PHE A 30 2.05 13.01 11.70
N GLU A 31 2.82 12.75 12.76
CA GLU A 31 4.13 12.11 12.71
C GLU A 31 4.15 10.93 13.69
N ALA A 32 4.84 9.84 13.34
CA ALA A 32 4.98 8.67 14.20
C ALA A 32 6.47 8.41 14.48
N VAL A 33 6.77 8.07 15.74
CA VAL A 33 8.10 7.68 16.19
C VAL A 33 8.06 6.21 16.62
N GLY A 34 9.04 5.40 16.22
CA GLY A 34 9.13 3.98 16.62
C GLY A 34 8.25 3.00 15.83
N ALA A 35 7.49 3.46 14.83
CA ALA A 35 6.73 2.61 13.92
C ALA A 35 6.57 3.25 12.53
N THR A 36 6.46 2.39 11.51
CA THR A 36 6.08 2.76 10.13
C THR A 36 4.66 2.29 9.85
N ASP A 37 3.99 2.87 8.85
CA ASP A 37 2.65 2.48 8.39
C ASP A 37 1.57 2.50 9.48
N VAL A 38 1.59 3.55 10.32
CA VAL A 38 0.60 3.73 11.38
C VAL A 38 -0.71 4.26 10.79
N THR A 39 -1.82 3.65 11.19
CA THR A 39 -3.17 4.12 10.89
C THR A 39 -3.82 4.69 12.15
N CYS A 40 -4.32 5.91 12.10
CA CYS A 40 -5.02 6.54 13.21
C CYS A 40 -6.47 6.88 12.86
N GLU A 41 -7.38 6.69 13.80
CA GLU A 41 -8.74 7.19 13.79
C GLU A 41 -8.83 8.37 14.76
N ALA A 42 -9.09 9.57 14.25
CA ALA A 42 -9.30 10.75 15.07
C ALA A 42 -10.80 11.03 15.20
N THR A 43 -11.31 11.08 16.43
CA THR A 43 -12.71 11.41 16.73
C THR A 43 -12.79 12.75 17.44
N SER A 44 -13.45 13.73 16.81
CA SER A 44 -13.68 15.04 17.41
C SER A 44 -14.96 15.02 18.23
N GLY A 45 -14.85 15.15 19.57
CA GLY A 45 -15.99 15.04 20.49
C GLY A 45 -17.11 16.08 20.26
N GLY A 46 -16.86 17.12 19.45
CA GLY A 46 -17.83 18.18 19.14
C GLY A 46 -18.95 17.74 18.20
N ASN A 47 -18.60 16.98 17.17
CA ASN A 47 -19.48 16.66 16.04
C ASN A 47 -19.44 15.16 15.67
N GLU A 48 -18.80 14.33 16.50
CA GLU A 48 -18.54 12.90 16.22
C GLU A 48 -17.94 12.65 14.83
N MET A 49 -17.21 13.65 14.30
CA MET A 49 -16.54 13.52 13.02
C MET A 49 -15.32 12.62 13.20
N LYS A 50 -15.29 11.55 12.42
CA LYS A 50 -14.22 10.56 12.37
C LYS A 50 -13.30 10.88 11.20
N TYR A 51 -12.00 10.92 11.45
CA TYR A 51 -10.96 11.12 10.44
C TYR A 51 -10.05 9.89 10.42
N PHE A 52 -9.90 9.28 9.25
CA PHE A 52 -8.95 8.18 9.04
C PHE A 52 -7.65 8.75 8.46
N ILE A 53 -6.54 8.51 9.17
CA ILE A 53 -5.23 9.12 8.88
C ILE A 53 -4.20 8.00 8.70
N ARG A 54 -3.37 8.10 7.66
CA ARG A 54 -2.20 7.24 7.45
C ARG A 54 -0.92 8.04 7.67
N VAL A 55 -0.17 7.73 8.71
CA VAL A 55 1.01 8.53 9.11
C VAL A 55 2.22 8.13 8.26
N PRO A 56 3.03 9.08 7.73
CA PRO A 56 2.96 10.54 7.90
C PRO A 56 2.05 11.24 6.88
N GLN A 57 1.05 11.99 7.35
CA GLN A 57 0.12 12.74 6.49
C GLN A 57 -0.35 14.03 7.20
N THR A 58 -0.68 15.04 6.40
CA THR A 58 -1.35 16.26 6.89
C THR A 58 -2.84 16.19 6.54
N VAL A 59 -3.71 16.43 7.53
CA VAL A 59 -5.17 16.35 7.37
C VAL A 59 -5.82 17.64 7.87
N TRP A 60 -6.86 18.09 7.17
CA TRP A 60 -7.65 19.25 7.56
C TRP A 60 -8.69 18.84 8.60
N ILE A 61 -8.51 19.29 9.85
CA ILE A 61 -9.38 18.96 10.97
C ILE A 61 -10.20 20.18 11.35
N LYS A 62 -11.48 19.98 11.67
CA LYS A 62 -12.37 21.06 12.12
C LYS A 62 -11.99 21.49 13.54
N LYS A 63 -11.75 22.79 13.74
CA LYS A 63 -11.51 23.43 15.04
C LYS A 63 -12.71 23.19 15.96
N SER A 64 -12.43 22.85 17.22
CA SER A 64 -13.46 22.51 18.22
C SER A 64 -12.95 22.77 19.62
N ALA A 65 -13.86 23.14 20.53
CA ALA A 65 -13.55 23.29 21.96
C ALA A 65 -13.40 21.96 22.70
N LYS A 66 -13.85 20.86 22.08
CA LYS A 66 -13.78 19.52 22.68
C LYS A 66 -12.45 18.86 22.36
N THR A 67 -12.04 17.89 23.16
CA THR A 67 -10.84 17.09 22.94
C THR A 67 -10.95 16.27 21.65
N LEU A 68 -9.80 16.07 21.00
CA LEU A 68 -9.65 15.17 19.87
C LEU A 68 -9.13 13.83 20.39
N HIS A 69 -9.94 12.79 20.32
CA HIS A 69 -9.54 11.44 20.69
C HIS A 69 -8.83 10.80 19.50
N LEU A 70 -7.64 10.26 19.71
CA LEU A 70 -6.86 9.57 18.68
C LEU A 70 -6.66 8.12 19.08
N ASP A 71 -7.15 7.20 18.25
CA ASP A 71 -6.89 5.77 18.33
C ASP A 71 -5.96 5.37 17.19
N CYS A 72 -4.70 5.08 17.51
CA CYS A 72 -3.68 4.73 16.53
C CYS A 72 -3.29 3.26 16.64
N MET A 73 -3.19 2.60 15.49
CA MET A 73 -2.74 1.22 15.34
C MET A 73 -1.49 1.18 14.46
N ALA A 74 -0.45 0.54 14.98
CA ALA A 74 0.81 0.30 14.29
C ALA A 74 1.01 -1.22 14.06
N PRO A 75 1.87 -1.61 13.09
CA PRO A 75 2.18 -3.01 12.85
C PRO A 75 2.76 -3.69 14.11
N GLY A 76 2.39 -4.96 14.28
CA GLY A 76 2.67 -5.73 15.49
C GLY A 76 1.64 -5.54 16.60
N ASN A 77 0.40 -5.19 16.23
CA ASN A 77 -0.74 -5.00 17.15
C ASN A 77 -0.40 -4.01 18.28
N ARG A 78 0.29 -2.93 17.92
CA ARG A 78 0.64 -1.86 18.85
C ARG A 78 -0.47 -0.81 18.75
N GLU A 79 -1.33 -0.79 19.75
CA GLU A 79 -2.41 0.19 19.86
C GLU A 79 -2.00 1.28 20.85
N LYS A 80 -2.30 2.54 20.51
CA LYS A 80 -2.10 3.68 21.39
C LYS A 80 -3.27 4.65 21.23
N SER A 81 -3.97 4.86 22.34
CA SER A 81 -5.06 5.82 22.45
C SER A 81 -4.62 7.00 23.31
N PHE A 82 -4.85 8.22 22.84
CA PHE A 82 -4.56 9.42 23.62
C PHE A 82 -5.46 10.58 23.20
N ASP A 83 -5.68 11.50 24.14
CA ASP A 83 -6.48 12.70 23.91
C ASP A 83 -5.57 13.90 23.63
N VAL A 84 -5.92 14.68 22.60
CA VAL A 84 -5.28 15.95 22.29
C VAL A 84 -6.22 17.07 22.72
N GLU A 85 -5.81 17.80 23.75
CA GLU A 85 -6.54 18.97 24.23
C GLU A 85 -6.32 20.17 23.29
N PRO A 86 -7.38 20.95 22.98
CA PRO A 86 -7.20 22.17 22.23
C PRO A 86 -6.51 23.24 23.08
N HIS A 87 -5.53 23.93 22.50
CA HIS A 87 -4.91 25.09 23.12
C HIS A 87 -5.61 26.38 22.65
N GLY A 88 -5.89 27.28 23.60
CA GLY A 88 -6.41 28.60 23.29
C GLY A 88 -5.32 29.47 22.67
N ASN A 89 -5.61 30.13 21.55
CA ASN A 89 -4.64 31.02 20.93
C ASN A 89 -4.43 32.27 21.81
N PRO A 90 -3.19 32.61 22.20
CA PRO A 90 -2.92 33.83 22.96
C PRO A 90 -3.28 35.11 22.17
N THR A 91 -3.26 35.08 20.83
CA THR A 91 -3.64 36.25 20.03
C THR A 91 -5.14 36.54 20.11
N THR A 92 -5.98 35.53 20.32
CA THR A 92 -7.41 35.74 20.55
C THR A 92 -7.63 36.52 21.85
N ALA A 93 -6.81 36.27 22.89
CA ALA A 93 -6.88 37.00 24.17
C ALA A 93 -6.66 38.52 24.00
N LEU A 94 -5.79 38.93 23.08
CA LEU A 94 -5.55 40.35 22.76
C LEU A 94 -6.75 41.00 22.04
N ASN A 95 -7.51 40.24 21.26
CA ASN A 95 -8.75 40.74 20.65
C ASN A 95 -9.87 40.89 21.68
N ILE A 96 -9.91 40.04 22.73
CA ILE A 96 -10.84 40.20 23.86
C ILE A 96 -10.62 41.55 24.56
N LEU A 97 -9.35 41.93 24.75
CA LEU A 97 -8.99 43.18 25.42
C LEU A 97 -9.39 44.43 24.61
N ASN A 98 -9.47 44.31 23.28
CA ASN A 98 -9.87 45.39 22.38
C ASN A 98 -11.39 45.57 22.25
N GLY A 99 -12.20 44.79 22.98
CA GLY A 99 -13.65 45.04 23.15
C GLY A 99 -14.48 44.98 21.88
N SER A 100 -14.00 44.33 20.83
CA SER A 100 -14.69 44.26 19.54
C SER A 100 -15.81 43.21 19.55
N LEU A 101 -16.87 43.46 18.76
CA LEU A 101 -18.01 42.56 18.54
C LEU A 101 -17.59 41.16 18.02
N GLY A 102 -16.33 40.96 17.64
CA GLY A 102 -15.79 39.67 17.19
C GLY A 102 -15.82 38.59 18.29
N LEU A 103 -15.84 38.96 19.57
CA LEU A 103 -15.83 37.99 20.67
C LEU A 103 -17.04 37.06 20.67
N LEU A 104 -18.24 37.59 20.40
CA LEU A 104 -19.45 36.76 20.37
C LEU A 104 -19.38 35.74 19.22
N TYR A 105 -18.89 36.17 18.06
CA TYR A 105 -18.77 35.32 16.88
C TYR A 105 -17.67 34.26 17.03
N ASP A 106 -16.54 34.60 17.66
CA ASP A 106 -15.41 33.68 17.86
C ASP A 106 -15.69 32.60 18.91
N VAL A 107 -16.50 32.91 19.93
CA VAL A 107 -16.93 31.93 20.94
C VAL A 107 -17.88 30.91 20.33
N GLU A 108 -18.80 31.35 19.47
CA GLU A 108 -19.80 30.48 18.85
C GLU A 108 -19.20 29.60 17.74
N THR A 109 -18.31 30.16 16.92
CA THR A 109 -17.63 29.41 15.84
C THR A 109 -16.56 28.44 16.35
N GLY A 110 -16.16 28.56 17.63
CA GLY A 110 -15.10 27.74 18.21
C GLY A 110 -13.71 28.06 17.66
N ALA A 111 -13.56 29.16 16.92
CA ALA A 111 -12.32 29.58 16.26
C ALA A 111 -11.16 29.82 17.23
N LYS A 112 -11.45 30.06 18.52
CA LYS A 112 -10.45 30.26 19.57
C LYS A 112 -9.67 28.98 19.94
N ASN A 113 -10.19 27.80 19.61
CA ASN A 113 -9.64 26.53 20.04
C ASN A 113 -8.86 25.91 18.87
N LEU A 114 -7.54 25.92 18.96
CA LEU A 114 -6.67 25.29 17.96
C LEU A 114 -6.08 24.00 18.52
N TYR A 115 -6.05 22.98 17.68
CA TYR A 115 -5.21 21.82 17.94
C TYR A 115 -3.75 22.16 17.60
N PRO A 116 -2.77 21.45 18.18
CA PRO A 116 -1.37 21.61 17.78
C PRO A 116 -1.20 21.34 16.28
N GLU A 117 -0.32 22.10 15.64
CA GLU A 117 -0.03 21.95 14.20
C GLU A 117 0.64 20.60 13.89
N VAL A 118 1.42 20.07 14.85
CA VAL A 118 2.10 18.78 14.74
C VAL A 118 1.66 17.89 15.91
N VAL A 119 1.15 16.71 15.58
CA VAL A 119 0.80 15.66 16.54
C VAL A 119 1.76 14.49 16.33
N THR A 120 2.59 14.23 17.34
CA THR A 120 3.56 13.13 17.31
C THR A 120 3.04 11.94 18.12
N VAL A 121 2.94 10.78 17.48
CA VAL A 121 2.55 9.51 18.12
C VAL A 121 3.79 8.68 18.37
N ASP A 122 4.16 8.51 19.64
CA ASP A 122 5.33 7.71 20.01
C ASP A 122 4.95 6.25 20.31
N PHE A 123 5.47 5.31 19.53
CA PHE A 123 5.33 3.86 19.73
C PHE A 123 6.59 3.22 20.34
N SER A 124 7.56 4.01 20.80
CA SER A 124 8.81 3.49 21.37
C SER A 124 8.57 2.72 22.68
N ASP A 125 7.54 3.11 23.43
CA ASP A 125 7.19 2.49 24.72
C ASP A 125 6.20 1.32 24.59
N THR A 126 5.63 1.09 23.40
CA THR A 126 4.63 0.03 23.21
C THR A 126 5.27 -1.24 22.67
N VAL A 127 5.27 -2.29 23.49
CA VAL A 127 5.77 -3.61 23.09
C VAL A 127 4.78 -4.26 22.13
N ALA A 128 5.29 -4.80 21.02
CA ALA A 128 4.48 -5.54 20.06
C ALA A 128 3.85 -6.75 20.74
N THR A 129 2.52 -6.78 20.79
CA THR A 129 1.78 -7.92 21.32
C THR A 129 1.47 -8.84 20.15
N PRO A 130 1.93 -10.11 20.12
CA PRO A 130 1.54 -11.01 19.04
C PRO A 130 0.02 -11.11 19.04
N SER A 131 -0.62 -10.79 17.91
CA SER A 131 -2.05 -11.01 17.76
C SER A 131 -2.30 -12.49 18.00
N LEU A 132 -3.15 -12.82 18.97
CA LEU A 132 -3.65 -14.17 19.08
C LEU A 132 -4.33 -14.51 17.76
N LEU A 133 -4.07 -15.70 17.26
CA LEU A 133 -4.79 -16.20 16.10
C LEU A 133 -6.29 -16.24 16.47
N PRO A 134 -7.20 -15.97 15.52
CA PRO A 134 -8.63 -16.04 15.78
C PRO A 134 -9.02 -17.39 16.41
N SER A 135 -10.09 -17.44 17.21
CA SER A 135 -10.47 -18.65 17.95
C SER A 135 -10.76 -19.88 17.08
N TYR A 136 -11.01 -19.68 15.78
CA TYR A 136 -11.21 -20.75 14.81
C TYR A 136 -9.88 -21.27 14.20
N TYR A 137 -8.76 -20.59 14.46
CA TYR A 137 -7.44 -21.07 14.06
C TYR A 137 -7.05 -22.20 15.01
N ASN A 138 -7.41 -23.41 14.62
CA ASN A 138 -7.04 -24.61 15.34
C ASN A 138 -5.53 -24.84 15.14
N THR A 139 -4.74 -24.68 16.20
CA THR A 139 -3.29 -24.98 16.15
C THR A 139 -3.01 -26.44 15.84
N ASP A 140 -4.01 -27.31 16.04
CA ASP A 140 -3.95 -28.73 15.74
C ASP A 140 -4.48 -29.06 14.34
N ALA A 141 -5.06 -28.08 13.62
CA ALA A 141 -5.39 -28.30 12.23
C ALA A 141 -4.09 -28.40 11.43
N LEU A 142 -3.99 -29.44 10.59
CA LEU A 142 -2.89 -29.54 9.63
C LEU A 142 -2.82 -28.23 8.85
N ASN A 143 -1.64 -27.61 8.83
CA ASN A 143 -1.36 -26.47 7.98
C ASN A 143 -1.81 -26.84 6.56
N PRO A 144 -2.61 -26.03 5.86
CA PRO A 144 -3.11 -26.37 4.52
C PRO A 144 -2.00 -26.63 3.49
N GLN A 145 -0.77 -26.19 3.77
CA GLN A 145 0.43 -26.55 3.00
C GLN A 145 0.90 -27.99 3.25
N ASP A 146 0.71 -28.48 4.47
CA ASP A 146 1.07 -29.85 4.90
C ASP A 146 -0.11 -30.82 4.75
N ALA A 147 -1.34 -30.30 4.67
CA ALA A 147 -2.50 -31.07 4.31
C ALA A 147 -2.31 -31.56 2.87
N PRO A 148 -2.34 -32.88 2.62
CA PRO A 148 -2.37 -33.36 1.24
C PRO A 148 -3.58 -32.71 0.59
N VAL A 149 -3.37 -31.96 -0.49
CA VAL A 149 -4.46 -31.37 -1.28
C VAL A 149 -5.44 -32.50 -1.56
N GLU A 150 -6.61 -32.48 -0.91
CA GLU A 150 -7.69 -33.40 -1.23
C GLU A 150 -8.21 -32.98 -2.61
N ASP A 151 -7.49 -33.41 -3.64
CA ASP A 151 -7.79 -33.09 -5.02
C ASP A 151 -8.96 -33.98 -5.44
N MET A 152 -10.14 -33.38 -5.54
CA MET A 152 -11.38 -33.94 -6.07
C MET A 152 -11.30 -34.12 -7.59
N ARG A 153 -10.22 -34.76 -8.08
CA ARG A 153 -10.07 -35.20 -9.47
C ARG A 153 -9.82 -36.70 -9.54
N PRO A 154 -10.21 -37.36 -10.65
CA PRO A 154 -10.52 -38.77 -10.57
C PRO A 154 -9.36 -39.72 -10.27
N PHE A 155 -8.06 -39.43 -10.53
CA PHE A 155 -7.05 -40.49 -10.43
C PHE A 155 -5.59 -40.15 -10.02
N THR A 156 -5.19 -38.92 -9.64
CA THR A 156 -3.87 -38.69 -8.96
C THR A 156 -3.74 -37.25 -8.48
N ALA A 157 -3.47 -37.05 -7.19
CA ALA A 157 -3.13 -35.73 -6.64
C ALA A 157 -1.76 -35.29 -7.18
N GLN A 158 -1.67 -34.08 -7.75
CA GLN A 158 -0.40 -33.50 -8.21
C GLN A 158 -0.04 -32.31 -7.33
N GLN A 159 1.07 -32.41 -6.59
CA GLN A 159 1.59 -31.28 -5.85
C GLN A 159 2.35 -30.31 -6.77
N PRO A 160 2.29 -28.99 -6.54
CA PRO A 160 3.20 -28.02 -7.15
C PRO A 160 4.63 -28.30 -6.65
N GLY A 161 5.35 -29.17 -7.37
CA GLY A 161 6.66 -29.71 -6.97
C GLY A 161 6.86 -31.17 -7.38
N ASP A 162 5.80 -31.84 -7.83
CA ASP A 162 5.88 -33.22 -8.27
C ASP A 162 6.71 -33.36 -9.57
N ALA A 163 7.67 -34.29 -9.59
CA ALA A 163 8.60 -34.48 -10.69
C ALA A 163 7.87 -34.79 -12.02
N ALA A 164 6.69 -35.41 -11.92
CA ALA A 164 5.81 -35.66 -13.07
C ALA A 164 5.27 -34.38 -13.70
N LEU A 165 4.96 -33.34 -12.90
CA LEU A 165 4.50 -32.06 -13.40
C LEU A 165 5.66 -31.31 -14.07
N ALA A 166 6.84 -31.29 -13.43
CA ALA A 166 8.04 -30.72 -14.02
C ALA A 166 8.42 -31.37 -15.36
N ALA A 167 8.32 -32.71 -15.46
CA ALA A 167 8.55 -33.43 -16.70
C ALA A 167 7.54 -33.07 -17.79
N ARG A 168 6.26 -32.86 -17.45
CA ARG A 168 5.24 -32.41 -18.40
C ARG A 168 5.50 -30.99 -18.90
N HIS A 169 5.89 -30.06 -18.02
CA HIS A 169 6.25 -28.71 -18.43
C HIS A 169 7.46 -28.72 -19.37
N LYS A 170 8.50 -29.48 -19.03
CA LYS A 170 9.67 -29.62 -19.89
C LYS A 170 9.32 -30.19 -21.27
N ALA A 171 8.49 -31.24 -21.32
CA ALA A 171 8.04 -31.82 -22.58
C ALA A 171 7.23 -30.82 -23.41
N ALA A 172 6.38 -30.00 -22.78
CA ALA A 172 5.62 -28.96 -23.45
C ALA A 172 6.51 -27.83 -24.01
N GLU A 173 7.56 -27.43 -23.27
CA GLU A 173 8.57 -26.46 -23.75
C GLU A 173 9.34 -27.02 -24.95
N GLU A 174 9.81 -28.26 -24.88
CA GLU A 174 10.51 -28.93 -26.00
C GLU A 174 9.63 -29.07 -27.26
N GLU A 175 8.32 -29.27 -27.09
CA GLU A 175 7.36 -29.31 -28.19
C GLU A 175 7.12 -27.92 -28.79
N PHE A 176 7.01 -26.89 -27.95
CA PHE A 176 6.90 -25.51 -28.38
C PHE A 176 8.12 -25.06 -29.19
N ASP A 177 9.33 -25.36 -28.72
CA ASP A 177 10.57 -25.03 -29.42
C ASP A 177 10.67 -25.74 -30.78
N ARG A 178 10.25 -27.01 -30.84
CA ARG A 178 10.19 -27.77 -32.09
C ARG A 178 9.21 -27.15 -33.08
N GLN A 179 8.03 -26.74 -32.61
CA GLN A 179 7.04 -26.09 -33.46
C GLN A 179 7.55 -24.73 -33.97
N ALA A 180 8.15 -23.92 -33.10
CA ALA A 180 8.73 -22.63 -33.46
C ALA A 180 9.83 -22.78 -34.53
N ALA A 181 10.66 -23.83 -34.43
CA ALA A 181 11.69 -24.11 -35.43
C ALA A 181 11.10 -24.51 -36.80
N LEU A 182 10.02 -25.30 -36.81
CA LEU A 182 9.32 -25.67 -38.04
C LEU A 182 8.67 -24.46 -38.70
N ASP A 183 8.04 -23.60 -37.90
CA ASP A 183 7.38 -22.39 -38.39
C ASP A 183 8.42 -21.42 -39.00
N ALA A 184 9.58 -21.25 -38.35
CA ALA A 184 10.68 -20.45 -38.88
C ALA A 184 11.22 -20.99 -40.23
N GLN A 185 11.30 -22.31 -40.40
CA GLN A 185 11.71 -22.93 -41.68
C GLN A 185 10.68 -22.66 -42.80
N GLN A 186 9.39 -22.76 -42.47
CA GLN A 186 8.32 -22.49 -43.44
C GLN A 186 8.29 -21.01 -43.86
N GLU A 187 8.58 -20.09 -42.93
CA GLU A 187 8.69 -18.66 -43.23
C GLU A 187 9.88 -18.38 -44.16
N ALA A 188 11.05 -18.95 -43.89
CA ALA A 188 12.22 -18.83 -44.75
C ALA A 188 11.96 -19.36 -46.17
N GLU A 189 11.25 -20.49 -46.32
CA GLU A 189 10.87 -21.01 -47.64
C GLU A 189 9.88 -20.07 -48.35
N ARG A 190 8.91 -19.50 -47.62
CA ARG A 190 7.95 -18.54 -48.17
C ARG A 190 8.65 -17.29 -48.69
N GLU A 191 9.66 -16.79 -47.97
CA GLU A 191 10.47 -15.65 -48.40
C GLU A 191 11.31 -15.97 -49.64
N ALA A 192 11.96 -17.14 -49.68
CA ALA A 192 12.70 -17.59 -50.85
C ALA A 192 11.81 -17.68 -52.11
N ARG A 193 10.57 -18.19 -51.96
CA ARG A 193 9.58 -18.24 -53.05
C ARG A 193 9.15 -16.84 -53.50
N LYS A 194 8.93 -15.90 -52.58
CA LYS A 194 8.61 -14.50 -52.93
C LYS A 194 9.72 -13.85 -53.73
N ALA A 195 10.97 -13.99 -53.29
CA ALA A 195 12.14 -13.44 -53.98
C ALA A 195 12.29 -14.01 -55.41
N ALA A 196 12.04 -15.31 -55.59
CA ALA A 196 12.06 -15.95 -56.91
C ALA A 196 10.94 -15.44 -57.85
N VAL A 197 9.75 -15.15 -57.30
CA VAL A 197 8.62 -14.64 -58.10
C VAL A 197 8.81 -13.16 -58.47
N GLU A 198 9.28 -12.32 -57.53
CA GLU A 198 9.54 -10.90 -57.79
C GLU A 198 10.65 -10.67 -58.82
N GLY A 199 11.61 -11.59 -58.95
CA GLY A 199 12.65 -11.54 -59.97
C GLY A 199 12.24 -11.97 -61.38
N GLY A 200 11.03 -12.51 -61.60
CA GLY A 200 10.80 -13.42 -62.73
C GLY A 200 9.57 -13.23 -63.64
N PHE A 201 8.51 -12.50 -63.28
CA PHE A 201 7.26 -12.59 -64.06
C PHE A 201 6.57 -11.28 -64.47
N TYR A 202 6.59 -10.23 -63.65
CA TYR A 202 6.14 -8.90 -64.08
C TYR A 202 7.35 -7.98 -64.25
N GLY A 203 7.98 -8.12 -65.40
CA GLY A 203 9.12 -7.31 -65.80
C GLY A 203 8.83 -5.82 -65.71
N ASP A 204 9.71 -5.11 -65.02
CA ASP A 204 10.00 -3.72 -65.30
C ASP A 204 10.53 -3.64 -66.74
N LYS A 205 9.62 -3.40 -67.69
CA LYS A 205 9.97 -3.16 -69.09
C LYS A 205 10.49 -1.74 -69.33
N THR A 206 10.85 -0.98 -68.28
CA THR A 206 11.29 0.40 -68.45
C THR A 206 12.64 0.70 -67.82
N LYS A 207 13.66 0.67 -68.71
CA LYS A 207 14.96 1.39 -68.64
C LYS A 207 16.06 0.67 -67.84
N THR A 208 17.34 0.62 -68.25
CA THR A 208 18.05 1.18 -69.39
C THR A 208 19.37 0.45 -69.55
N LYS A 209 19.78 0.31 -70.80
CA LYS A 209 21.04 -0.17 -71.34
C LYS A 209 22.21 0.74 -70.93
N SER A 210 23.19 0.25 -70.16
CA SER A 210 24.64 0.58 -70.21
C SER A 210 25.31 -0.12 -69.03
N GLU A 211 25.99 -1.24 -69.25
CA GLU A 211 27.41 -1.38 -69.62
C GLU A 211 28.26 -1.72 -68.39
N GLY A 212 28.82 -2.93 -68.43
CA GLY A 212 30.00 -3.32 -67.66
C GLY A 212 29.74 -3.67 -66.20
N GLU A 213 29.81 -4.95 -65.88
CA GLU A 213 30.98 -5.50 -65.19
C GLU A 213 30.66 -6.71 -64.29
N LYS A 214 31.28 -7.83 -64.69
CA LYS A 214 31.66 -9.03 -63.92
C LYS A 214 30.56 -9.81 -63.19
N THR A 215 30.16 -10.87 -63.88
CA THR A 215 29.65 -12.12 -63.31
C THR A 215 30.54 -12.65 -62.17
N PRO A 216 30.00 -12.88 -60.96
CA PRO A 216 30.64 -13.75 -60.00
C PRO A 216 30.34 -15.21 -60.38
N LYS A 217 31.40 -16.00 -60.56
CA LYS A 217 31.33 -17.47 -60.67
C LYS A 217 30.68 -18.01 -59.40
N VAL A 218 29.50 -18.60 -59.54
CA VAL A 218 28.88 -19.45 -58.52
C VAL A 218 29.61 -20.78 -58.54
N SER A 219 30.56 -20.96 -57.62
CA SER A 219 31.08 -22.27 -57.26
C SER A 219 30.02 -23.00 -56.44
N ALA A 220 29.51 -24.08 -57.02
CA ALA A 220 28.64 -25.04 -56.37
C ALA A 220 29.46 -25.85 -55.36
N ASP A 221 29.38 -25.47 -54.08
CA ASP A 221 29.62 -26.36 -52.94
C ASP A 221 29.16 -25.61 -51.68
N VAL A 222 27.88 -25.74 -51.35
CA VAL A 222 27.37 -25.40 -50.02
C VAL A 222 27.04 -26.73 -49.35
N THR A 223 28.07 -27.30 -48.74
CA THR A 223 27.94 -28.39 -47.79
C THR A 223 27.14 -27.85 -46.59
N ILE A 224 25.92 -28.34 -46.43
CA ILE A 224 25.11 -28.07 -45.24
C ILE A 224 25.63 -29.03 -44.17
N ASP A 225 26.46 -28.54 -43.25
CA ASP A 225 26.83 -29.27 -42.03
C ASP A 225 25.62 -29.32 -41.09
N PRO A 226 25.04 -30.50 -40.80
CA PRO A 226 23.96 -30.65 -39.83
C PRO A 226 24.54 -30.78 -38.41
N GLU A 227 25.33 -29.81 -37.96
CA GLU A 227 25.84 -29.83 -36.58
C GLU A 227 25.99 -28.41 -36.02
N ALA A 228 24.91 -27.63 -36.09
CA ALA A 228 24.77 -26.42 -35.29
C ALA A 228 24.58 -26.80 -33.82
N LYS A 229 25.71 -26.91 -33.13
CA LYS A 229 25.84 -26.96 -31.67
C LYS A 229 24.98 -25.84 -31.06
N PRO A 230 24.11 -26.12 -30.06
CA PRO A 230 23.34 -25.08 -29.41
C PRO A 230 24.31 -24.10 -28.72
N VAL A 231 24.18 -22.83 -29.07
CA VAL A 231 24.86 -21.72 -28.40
C VAL A 231 24.33 -21.66 -26.98
N ALA A 232 25.10 -22.23 -26.05
CA ALA A 232 24.97 -21.98 -24.64
C ALA A 232 25.52 -20.58 -24.35
N GLU A 233 24.65 -19.63 -24.01
CA GLU A 233 24.94 -18.58 -23.02
C GLU A 233 23.67 -17.74 -22.79
N SER A 234 22.99 -18.02 -21.68
CA SER A 234 22.28 -16.96 -20.97
C SER A 234 22.91 -16.84 -19.59
N GLU A 235 23.48 -15.67 -19.33
CA GLU A 235 24.06 -15.29 -18.06
C GLU A 235 23.00 -15.41 -16.96
N LYS A 236 23.19 -16.38 -16.07
CA LYS A 236 22.53 -16.41 -14.77
C LYS A 236 23.02 -15.20 -13.97
N THR A 237 22.18 -14.17 -13.90
CA THR A 237 22.24 -13.17 -12.84
C THR A 237 21.83 -13.85 -11.52
N SER A 238 22.85 -14.31 -10.81
CA SER A 238 22.81 -14.81 -9.44
C SER A 238 22.37 -13.67 -8.50
N SER A 239 21.07 -13.59 -8.21
CA SER A 239 20.56 -12.86 -7.05
C SER A 239 20.82 -13.69 -5.79
N ALA A 240 22.00 -13.50 -5.20
CA ALA A 240 22.33 -13.99 -3.87
C ALA A 240 21.42 -13.32 -2.83
N MET A 241 20.63 -14.12 -2.11
CA MET A 241 19.96 -13.66 -0.90
C MET A 241 21.00 -13.45 0.21
N PRO A 242 21.00 -12.32 0.94
CA PRO A 242 21.85 -12.16 2.10
C PRO A 242 21.32 -13.02 3.25
N THR A 243 22.10 -14.02 3.65
CA THR A 243 21.97 -14.71 4.92
C THR A 243 22.43 -13.75 6.01
N SER A 244 21.49 -13.07 6.67
CA SER A 244 21.79 -12.26 7.86
C SER A 244 22.07 -13.19 9.03
N VAL A 245 23.37 -13.33 9.32
CA VAL A 245 23.92 -13.98 10.51
C VAL A 245 23.50 -13.19 11.75
N LEU A 246 22.57 -13.73 12.52
CA LEU A 246 22.21 -13.26 13.85
C LEU A 246 23.40 -13.51 14.80
N SER A 247 24.19 -12.46 15.06
CA SER A 247 25.16 -12.46 16.14
C SER A 247 24.44 -12.20 17.46
N VAL A 248 24.16 -13.27 18.20
CA VAL A 248 23.67 -13.23 19.58
C VAL A 248 24.82 -12.73 20.46
N LYS A 249 24.74 -11.46 20.88
CA LYS A 249 25.65 -10.88 21.86
C LYS A 249 25.13 -11.23 23.25
N LYS A 250 25.86 -12.12 23.92
CA LYS A 250 25.74 -12.51 25.33
C LYS A 250 25.80 -11.25 26.19
N LEU A 251 24.66 -10.87 26.79
CA LEU A 251 24.59 -9.85 27.84
C LEU A 251 24.51 -10.56 29.20
N GLU A 252 25.30 -10.01 30.11
CA GLU A 252 25.68 -10.56 31.40
C GLU A 252 24.50 -10.64 32.37
N GLU A 253 24.53 -11.71 33.18
CA GLU A 253 23.66 -11.93 34.33
C GLU A 253 23.95 -10.88 35.40
N GLY A 254 23.01 -9.96 35.62
CA GLY A 254 22.95 -9.12 36.81
C GLY A 254 21.98 -9.72 37.81
N GLU A 255 22.52 -10.31 38.89
CA GLU A 255 21.76 -10.85 40.02
C GLU A 255 20.98 -9.73 40.74
N GLY A 256 19.66 -9.71 40.55
CA GLY A 256 18.71 -8.84 41.25
C GLY A 256 17.71 -9.64 42.07
N LYS A 257 17.88 -9.59 43.39
CA LYS A 257 17.18 -10.29 44.47
C LYS A 257 15.63 -10.25 44.39
N PRO A 258 14.90 -11.31 44.76
CA PRO A 258 13.44 -11.36 44.71
C PRO A 258 12.79 -10.70 45.93
N SER A 259 11.79 -9.86 45.70
CA SER A 259 10.98 -9.22 46.74
C SER A 259 9.50 -9.23 46.36
N SER A 260 8.81 -10.24 46.90
CA SER A 260 7.48 -10.16 47.55
C SER A 260 6.22 -9.81 46.75
N SER A 261 5.25 -10.70 46.98
CA SER A 261 3.79 -10.51 47.00
C SER A 261 3.05 -10.33 45.67
N VAL A 262 2.76 -11.48 45.10
CA VAL A 262 1.60 -11.81 44.26
C VAL A 262 0.31 -11.28 44.92
N GLY A 263 -0.32 -10.29 44.29
CA GLY A 263 -1.74 -9.98 44.46
C GLY A 263 -2.49 -10.47 43.23
N THR A 264 -3.14 -11.63 43.32
CA THR A 264 -4.08 -12.13 42.30
C THR A 264 -5.24 -11.14 42.13
N PRO A 265 -5.47 -10.58 40.93
CA PRO A 265 -6.74 -9.90 40.66
C PRO A 265 -7.84 -10.96 40.53
N ASN A 266 -8.84 -10.87 41.41
CA ASN A 266 -10.10 -11.59 41.27
C ASN A 266 -10.74 -11.19 39.94
N LEU A 267 -10.66 -12.07 38.94
CA LEU A 267 -11.48 -11.99 37.73
C LEU A 267 -12.93 -12.30 38.13
N SER A 268 -13.70 -11.26 38.45
CA SER A 268 -15.15 -11.36 38.49
C SER A 268 -15.67 -11.55 37.07
N VAL A 269 -16.03 -12.79 36.72
CA VAL A 269 -16.68 -13.13 35.46
C VAL A 269 -18.01 -12.36 35.39
N PRO A 270 -18.23 -11.47 34.39
CA PRO A 270 -19.51 -10.81 34.23
C PRO A 270 -20.58 -11.85 33.87
N SER A 271 -21.62 -11.93 34.70
CA SER A 271 -22.81 -12.74 34.47
C SER A 271 -23.36 -12.48 33.06
N ALA A 272 -23.41 -13.54 32.25
CA ALA A 272 -23.90 -13.51 30.87
C ALA A 272 -25.28 -12.85 30.81
N ARG A 273 -25.39 -11.76 30.04
CA ARG A 273 -26.68 -11.19 29.68
C ARG A 273 -27.36 -12.14 28.69
N PRO A 274 -28.64 -12.51 28.90
CA PRO A 274 -29.37 -13.30 27.92
C PRO A 274 -29.47 -12.52 26.61
N LEU A 275 -29.12 -13.20 25.51
CA LEU A 275 -29.20 -12.63 24.16
C LEU A 275 -30.67 -12.27 23.83
N PRO A 276 -30.91 -11.14 23.15
CA PRO A 276 -32.24 -10.78 22.67
C PRO A 276 -32.73 -11.86 21.69
N GLN A 277 -33.93 -12.40 21.94
CA GLN A 277 -34.53 -13.39 21.07
C GLN A 277 -34.83 -12.78 19.69
N PRO A 278 -34.57 -13.49 18.59
CA PRO A 278 -34.89 -13.01 17.25
C PRO A 278 -36.41 -12.93 17.07
N VAL A 279 -36.89 -11.73 16.76
CA VAL A 279 -38.28 -11.50 16.36
C VAL A 279 -38.40 -11.88 14.88
N PHE A 280 -38.83 -13.11 14.61
CA PHE A 280 -39.26 -13.48 13.26
C PHE A 280 -40.70 -13.02 13.04
N PRO A 281 -40.98 -12.21 12.00
CA PRO A 281 -42.36 -11.86 11.66
C PRO A 281 -43.10 -13.13 11.26
N ALA A 282 -44.24 -13.37 11.90
CA ALA A 282 -45.11 -14.49 11.60
C ALA A 282 -45.51 -14.46 10.12
N THR A 283 -45.30 -15.61 9.49
CA THR A 283 -45.69 -15.99 8.13
C THR A 283 -47.02 -15.39 7.68
N THR A 284 -46.99 -14.59 6.63
CA THR A 284 -48.13 -14.35 5.74
C THR A 284 -48.39 -15.62 4.92
N SER A 285 -49.55 -16.23 5.13
CA SER A 285 -50.11 -17.23 4.22
C SER A 285 -50.42 -16.54 2.89
N PHE A 286 -49.89 -17.10 1.81
CA PHE A 286 -50.47 -16.94 0.48
C PHE A 286 -51.65 -17.90 0.31
#